data_AF-A0A1S6LLD7-F1
#
_entry.id   AF-A0A1S6LLD7-F1
#
_cell.length_a   1.000
_cell.length_b   1.000
_cell.length_c   1.000
_cell.angle_alpha   90.00
_cell.angle_beta   90.00
_cell.angle_gamma   90.00
#
_symmetry.space_group_name_H-M   'P 1'
#
loop_
_entity.id
_entity.type
_entity.pdbx_description
1 polymer ?
#
loop_
_entity_poly.entity_id
_entity_poly.type
_entity_poly.pdbx_seq_one_letter_code
_entity_poly.pdbx_strand_id
1 'polypeptide(L)'
;LYMTTRVELAATARLVLREEQILGRHGESTGTLGARLTVHRAGRPLLDQEVAYGPGAPGGWDGGAVLGGDRAVGQLLVVDPVFEDECPETRLLGPTAVLTRLAGPGVLVTAVAPDARLLRTVLDGALDKLLDAGRG
;
A
#
# COMPACT_ATOMS: atom_id res chain seq x y z
N LEU A 1 11.82 11.36 9.17
CA LEU A 1 10.91 10.49 9.93
C LEU A 1 11.26 9.04 9.60
N TYR A 2 11.36 8.18 10.60
CA TYR A 2 11.48 6.73 10.41
C TYR A 2 10.32 6.04 11.10
N MET A 3 9.63 5.16 10.38
CA MET A 3 8.44 4.47 10.86
C MET A 3 8.60 2.96 10.67
N THR A 4 8.18 2.19 11.67
CA THR A 4 8.14 0.73 11.59
C THR A 4 6.79 0.23 12.07
N THR A 5 6.08 -0.48 11.20
CA THR A 5 4.80 -1.13 11.49
C THR A 5 5.01 -2.65 11.48
N ARG A 6 4.60 -3.33 12.54
CA ARG A 6 4.65 -4.80 12.64
C ARG A 6 3.26 -5.33 12.92
N VAL A 7 2.83 -6.32 12.14
CA VAL A 7 1.53 -6.96 12.27
C VAL A 7 1.74 -8.47 12.39
N GLU A 8 1.18 -9.05 13.44
CA GLU A 8 1.15 -10.50 13.67
C GLU A 8 -0.30 -10.96 13.62
N LEU A 9 -0.63 -11.78 12.63
CA LEU A 9 -1.99 -12.27 12.38
C LEU A 9 -2.09 -13.74 12.76
N ALA A 10 -3.17 -14.11 13.45
CA ALA A 10 -3.59 -15.50 13.55
C ALA A 10 -4.03 -16.02 12.16
N ALA A 11 -4.10 -17.35 11.98
CA ALA A 11 -4.46 -17.95 10.70
C ALA A 11 -5.83 -17.48 10.17
N THR A 12 -6.80 -17.23 11.06
CA THR A 12 -8.16 -16.80 10.69
C THR A 12 -8.38 -15.29 10.82
N ALA A 13 -7.34 -14.52 11.16
CA ALA A 13 -7.48 -13.08 11.34
C ALA A 13 -7.71 -12.39 9.99
N ARG A 14 -8.52 -11.33 10.04
CA ARG A 14 -8.74 -10.40 8.93
C ARG A 14 -8.10 -9.06 9.25
N LEU A 15 -7.58 -8.38 8.23
CA LEU A 15 -6.94 -7.09 8.37
C LEU A 15 -7.30 -6.20 7.18
N VAL A 16 -7.59 -4.94 7.48
CA VAL A 16 -7.48 -3.83 6.54
C VAL A 16 -6.48 -2.84 7.15
N LEU A 17 -5.35 -2.64 6.49
CA LEU A 17 -4.33 -1.67 6.89
C LEU A 17 -4.11 -0.69 5.75
N ARG A 18 -4.18 0.60 6.06
CA ARG A 18 -3.98 1.68 5.10
C ARG A 18 -2.91 2.63 5.57
N GLU A 19 -2.00 2.98 4.69
CA GLU A 19 -1.00 4.01 4.92
C GLU A 19 -1.05 5.03 3.77
N GLU A 20 -1.04 6.32 4.12
CA GLU A 20 -0.98 7.44 3.17
C GLU A 20 0.15 8.38 3.59
N GLN A 21 1.03 8.71 2.65
CA GLN A 21 2.13 9.64 2.84
C GLN A 21 2.01 10.81 1.86
N ILE A 22 1.90 12.01 2.42
CA ILE A 22 1.87 13.26 1.66
C ILE A 22 3.24 13.91 1.76
N LEU A 23 3.90 14.03 0.61
CA LEU A 23 5.32 14.39 0.50
C LEU A 23 5.52 15.91 0.55
N GLY A 24 5.30 16.46 1.75
CA GLY A 24 5.42 17.89 2.01
C GLY A 24 4.13 18.67 1.72
N ARG A 25 4.10 19.93 2.14
CA ARG A 25 2.99 20.84 1.86
C ARG A 25 3.07 21.36 0.43
N HIS A 26 2.01 22.02 -0.04
CA HIS A 26 2.03 22.69 -1.33
C HIS A 26 3.14 23.75 -1.37
N GLY A 27 4.00 23.70 -2.39
CA GLY A 27 5.12 24.62 -2.57
C GLY A 27 6.35 24.33 -1.70
N GLU A 28 6.31 23.33 -0.82
CA GLU A 28 7.45 22.94 0.02
C GLU A 28 8.19 21.73 -0.54
N SER A 29 9.50 21.64 -0.29
CA SER A 29 10.28 20.45 -0.62
C SER A 29 9.90 19.27 0.28
N THR A 30 10.03 18.06 -0.25
CA THR A 30 9.77 16.82 0.50
C THR A 30 10.83 16.63 1.58
N GLY A 31 10.39 16.36 2.82
CA GLY A 31 11.29 15.93 3.89
C GLY A 31 11.67 14.44 3.78
N THR A 32 12.69 14.01 4.52
CA THR A 32 13.11 12.60 4.51
C THR A 32 12.14 11.70 5.27
N LEU A 33 11.70 10.63 4.63
CA LEU A 33 10.86 9.57 5.19
C LEU A 33 11.45 8.20 4.86
N GLY A 34 11.56 7.33 5.86
CA GLY A 34 11.72 5.89 5.68
C GLY A 34 10.61 5.15 6.44
N ALA A 35 10.01 4.15 5.82
CA ALA A 35 8.97 3.33 6.45
C ALA A 35 9.17 1.85 6.13
N ARG A 36 9.01 1.00 7.15
CA ARG A 36 9.01 -0.46 6.99
C ARG A 36 7.73 -1.07 7.55
N LEU A 37 7.11 -1.96 6.78
CA LEU A 37 5.93 -2.72 7.16
C LEU A 37 6.26 -4.22 7.06
N THR A 38 6.15 -4.93 8.18
CA THR A 38 6.24 -6.40 8.20
C THR A 38 4.92 -6.99 8.68
N VAL A 39 4.40 -7.95 7.93
CA VAL A 39 3.17 -8.67 8.26
C VAL A 39 3.46 -10.16 8.23
N HIS A 40 3.25 -10.81 9.36
CA HIS A 40 3.28 -12.26 9.47
C HIS A 40 1.86 -12.78 9.69
N ARG A 41 1.56 -13.93 9.10
CA ARG A 41 0.33 -14.69 9.35
C ARG A 41 0.70 -16.10 9.79
N ALA A 42 0.13 -16.54 10.91
CA ALA A 42 0.44 -17.83 11.53
C ALA A 42 1.96 -18.05 11.70
N GLY A 43 2.68 -17.00 12.08
CA GLY A 43 4.14 -17.00 12.25
C GLY A 43 4.95 -17.06 10.95
N ARG A 44 4.33 -16.93 9.77
CA ARG A 44 5.01 -16.95 8.46
C ARG A 44 4.94 -15.58 7.78
N PRO A 45 5.99 -15.13 7.07
CA PRO A 45 5.96 -13.85 6.37
C PRO A 45 4.89 -13.82 5.28
N LEU A 46 4.07 -12.78 5.29
CA LEU A 46 3.08 -12.47 4.25
C LEU A 46 3.51 -11.24 3.44
N LEU A 47 4.08 -10.22 4.11
CA LEU A 47 4.61 -9.01 3.50
C LEU A 47 5.82 -8.50 4.30
N ASP A 48 6.89 -8.13 3.61
CA ASP A 48 7.98 -7.30 4.15
C ASP A 48 8.28 -6.23 3.12
N GLN A 49 7.96 -4.99 3.45
CA GLN A 49 8.08 -3.86 2.55
C GLN A 49 8.84 -2.74 3.22
N GLU A 50 9.75 -2.13 2.48
CA GLU A 50 10.46 -0.92 2.88
C GLU A 50 10.31 0.14 1.79
N VAL A 51 10.00 1.37 2.20
CA VAL A 51 9.90 2.54 1.32
C VAL A 51 10.73 3.68 1.88
N ALA A 52 11.35 4.47 1.00
CA ALA A 52 12.11 5.65 1.36
C ALA A 52 11.85 6.78 0.37
N TYR A 53 11.58 7.98 0.87
CA TYR A 53 11.31 9.19 0.09
C TYR A 53 12.09 10.39 0.63
N GLY A 54 12.33 11.36 -0.24
CA GLY A 54 12.99 12.61 0.11
C GLY A 54 14.54 12.52 0.08
N PRO A 55 15.22 13.59 0.51
CA PRO A 55 16.67 13.77 0.32
C PRO A 55 17.56 12.69 0.97
N GLY A 56 17.05 11.97 1.97
CA GLY A 56 17.77 10.86 2.61
C GLY A 56 17.50 9.48 1.99
N ALA A 57 16.66 9.38 0.97
CA ALA A 57 16.41 8.14 0.23
C ALA A 57 17.48 7.91 -0.84
N PRO A 58 17.64 6.66 -1.34
CA PRO A 58 18.43 6.41 -2.55
C PRO A 58 17.97 7.32 -3.71
N GLY A 59 18.91 7.69 -4.59
CA GLY A 59 18.61 8.57 -5.71
C GLY A 59 17.51 8.03 -6.63
N GLY A 60 16.71 8.94 -7.20
CA GLY A 60 15.63 8.59 -8.14
C GLY A 60 14.27 8.30 -7.50
N TRP A 61 14.12 8.54 -6.20
CA TRP A 61 12.84 8.36 -5.48
C TRP A 61 11.69 9.21 -6.05
N ASP A 62 11.97 10.31 -6.74
CA ASP A 62 10.99 11.18 -7.41
C ASP A 62 10.86 10.89 -8.92
N GLY A 63 11.68 9.96 -9.45
CA GLY A 63 11.71 9.60 -10.86
C GLY A 63 10.53 8.71 -11.29
N GLY A 64 10.38 8.52 -12.60
CA GLY A 64 9.25 7.79 -13.21
C GLY A 64 9.12 6.32 -12.80
N ALA A 65 10.18 5.71 -12.26
CA ALA A 65 10.14 4.34 -11.74
C ALA A 65 9.58 4.25 -10.32
N VAL A 66 9.42 5.38 -9.62
CA VAL A 66 8.98 5.41 -8.21
C VAL A 66 7.74 6.28 -8.06
N LEU A 67 7.88 7.60 -8.15
CA LEU A 67 6.75 8.53 -7.94
C LEU A 67 6.33 9.26 -9.21
N GLY A 68 7.20 9.38 -10.22
CA GLY A 68 6.86 10.09 -11.46
C GLY A 68 6.40 11.54 -11.24
N GLY A 69 6.89 12.20 -10.19
CA GLY A 69 6.49 13.55 -9.81
C GLY A 69 5.21 13.66 -8.96
N ASP A 70 4.53 12.55 -8.66
CA ASP A 70 3.40 12.54 -7.74
C ASP A 70 3.81 12.87 -6.30
N ARG A 71 2.86 13.45 -5.55
CA ARG A 71 3.11 14.04 -4.22
C ARG A 71 2.41 13.31 -3.09
N ALA A 72 1.51 12.39 -3.42
CA ALA A 72 0.81 11.53 -2.49
C ALA A 72 1.06 10.08 -2.87
N VAL A 73 1.45 9.29 -1.88
CA VAL A 73 1.68 7.85 -2.03
C VAL A 73 0.84 7.13 -1.00
N GLY A 74 0.28 6.00 -1.36
CA GLY A 74 -0.44 5.21 -0.40
C GLY A 74 -0.51 3.75 -0.75
N GLN A 75 -0.84 2.98 0.28
CA GLN A 75 -1.07 1.56 0.17
C GLN A 75 -2.27 1.13 1.01
N LEU A 76 -2.93 0.08 0.54
CA LEU A 76 -4.02 -0.60 1.22
C LEU A 76 -3.74 -2.10 1.19
N LEU A 77 -3.41 -2.67 2.34
CA LEU A 77 -3.27 -4.10 2.55
C LEU A 77 -4.59 -4.66 3.08
N VAL A 78 -5.13 -5.64 2.39
CA VAL A 78 -6.28 -6.44 2.87
C VAL A 78 -5.83 -7.89 3.01
N VAL A 79 -6.01 -8.46 4.19
CA VAL A 79 -5.80 -9.88 4.47
C VAL A 79 -7.12 -10.47 4.90
N ASP A 80 -7.58 -11.51 4.20
CA ASP A 80 -8.81 -12.21 4.52
C ASP A 80 -8.64 -13.70 4.22
N PRO A 81 -8.91 -14.62 5.17
CA PRO A 81 -8.79 -16.05 4.93
C PRO A 81 -9.55 -16.57 3.69
N VAL A 82 -10.62 -15.89 3.26
CA VAL A 82 -11.34 -16.26 2.02
C VAL A 82 -10.44 -16.19 0.78
N PHE A 83 -9.40 -15.36 0.81
CA PHE A 83 -8.42 -15.25 -0.28
C PHE A 83 -7.46 -16.44 -0.36
N GLU A 84 -7.55 -17.45 0.53
CA GLU A 84 -6.85 -18.72 0.27
C GLU A 84 -7.45 -19.41 -0.97
N ASP A 85 -8.76 -19.28 -1.17
CA ASP A 85 -9.50 -19.94 -2.25
C ASP A 85 -9.85 -18.94 -3.37
N GLU A 86 -10.22 -17.71 -2.99
CA GLU A 86 -10.83 -16.73 -3.90
C GLU A 86 -10.08 -15.39 -3.89
N CYS A 87 -8.76 -15.44 -3.96
CA CYS A 87 -7.98 -14.21 -4.01
C CYS A 87 -8.27 -13.42 -5.30
N PRO A 88 -8.44 -12.09 -5.27
CA PRO A 88 -8.46 -11.29 -6.48
C PRO A 88 -7.17 -11.41 -7.29
N GLU A 89 -7.27 -11.40 -8.61
CA GLU A 89 -6.10 -11.39 -9.52
C GLU A 89 -5.40 -10.04 -9.53
N THR A 90 -4.08 -10.06 -9.75
CA THR A 90 -3.28 -8.86 -9.96
C THR A 90 -3.80 -8.08 -11.17
N ARG A 91 -4.07 -6.78 -10.99
CA ARG A 91 -4.62 -5.93 -12.04
C ARG A 91 -4.37 -4.45 -11.79
N LEU A 92 -4.30 -3.68 -12.87
CA LEU A 92 -4.25 -2.23 -12.79
C LEU A 92 -5.59 -1.67 -12.29
N LEU A 93 -5.51 -0.63 -11.45
CA LEU A 93 -6.63 0.16 -10.94
C LEU A 93 -6.57 1.58 -11.51
N GLY A 94 -6.43 1.67 -12.84
CA GLY A 94 -6.13 2.91 -13.54
C GLY A 94 -4.63 3.10 -13.78
N PRO A 95 -4.20 4.31 -14.17
CA PRO A 95 -2.83 4.56 -14.62
C PRO A 95 -1.80 4.64 -13.49
N THR A 96 -2.23 4.98 -12.26
CA THR A 96 -1.32 5.27 -11.13
C THR A 96 -1.53 4.35 -9.94
N ALA A 97 -2.25 3.24 -10.13
CA ALA A 97 -2.53 2.29 -9.06
C ALA A 97 -2.61 0.86 -9.57
N VAL A 98 -2.23 -0.08 -8.71
CA VAL A 98 -2.23 -1.52 -9.00
C VAL A 98 -2.69 -2.28 -7.76
N LEU A 99 -3.49 -3.32 -7.98
CA LEU A 99 -3.76 -4.37 -7.00
C LEU A 99 -2.82 -5.52 -7.30
N THR A 100 -2.06 -5.95 -6.30
CA THR A 100 -1.13 -7.08 -6.39
C THR A 100 -1.57 -8.17 -5.42
N ARG A 101 -1.75 -9.39 -5.93
CA ARG A 101 -1.95 -10.59 -5.11
C ARG A 101 -0.65 -10.93 -4.37
N LEU A 102 -0.73 -11.23 -3.07
CA LEU A 102 0.40 -11.72 -2.29
C LEU A 102 0.53 -13.25 -2.38
N ALA A 103 1.65 -13.79 -1.90
CA ALA A 103 1.89 -15.23 -1.86
C ALA A 103 1.02 -16.01 -0.85
N GLY A 104 0.12 -15.32 -0.14
CA GLY A 104 -0.86 -15.88 0.77
C GLY A 104 -2.18 -15.12 0.68
N PRO A 105 -3.09 -15.26 1.66
CA PRO A 105 -4.47 -14.77 1.55
C PRO A 105 -4.56 -13.26 1.81
N GLY A 106 -3.91 -12.48 0.95
CA GLY A 106 -3.87 -11.03 1.01
C GLY A 106 -3.60 -10.39 -0.33
N VAL A 107 -4.05 -9.15 -0.43
CA VAL A 107 -3.83 -8.27 -1.58
C VAL A 107 -3.24 -6.95 -1.09
N LEU A 108 -2.31 -6.40 -1.86
CA LEU A 108 -1.74 -5.09 -1.65
C LEU A 108 -2.13 -4.19 -2.81
N VAL A 109 -2.84 -3.11 -2.51
CA VAL A 109 -3.03 -2.01 -3.45
C VAL A 109 -1.96 -0.96 -3.19
N THR A 110 -1.22 -0.57 -4.20
CA THR A 110 -0.32 0.59 -4.16
C THR A 110 -0.79 1.64 -5.14
N ALA A 111 -0.67 2.90 -4.75
CA ALA A 111 -1.12 4.03 -5.55
C ALA A 111 -0.22 5.25 -5.34
N VAL A 112 -0.02 6.00 -6.43
CA VAL A 112 0.52 7.35 -6.41
C VAL A 112 -0.51 8.32 -6.98
N ALA A 113 -0.48 9.57 -6.52
CA ALA A 113 -1.38 10.61 -7.00
C ALA A 113 -0.80 12.03 -6.81
N PRO A 114 -1.31 13.02 -7.54
CA PRO A 114 -0.88 14.41 -7.40
C PRO A 114 -1.17 15.01 -6.01
N ASP A 115 -2.21 14.52 -5.33
CA ASP A 115 -2.64 15.01 -4.03
C ASP A 115 -3.34 13.94 -3.18
N ALA A 116 -3.53 14.26 -1.89
CA ALA A 116 -4.16 13.38 -0.92
C ALA A 116 -5.60 13.01 -1.27
N ARG A 117 -6.35 13.92 -1.91
CA ARG A 117 -7.77 13.71 -2.20
C ARG A 117 -7.93 12.66 -3.29
N LEU A 118 -7.15 12.77 -4.36
CA LEU A 118 -7.14 11.79 -5.45
C LEU A 118 -6.64 10.43 -4.97
N LEU A 119 -5.58 10.41 -4.16
CA LEU A 119 -5.09 9.17 -3.54
C LEU A 119 -6.20 8.48 -2.74
N ARG A 120 -6.93 9.24 -1.91
CA ARG A 120 -8.02 8.69 -1.11
C ARG A 120 -9.14 8.12 -1.95
N THR A 121 -9.55 8.82 -3.00
CA THR A 121 -10.57 8.32 -3.93
C THR A 121 -10.18 6.96 -4.54
N VAL A 122 -8.91 6.79 -4.91
CA VAL A 122 -8.41 5.52 -5.45
C VAL A 122 -8.44 4.41 -4.40
N LEU A 123 -7.92 4.66 -3.19
CA LEU A 123 -7.86 3.65 -2.14
C LEU A 123 -9.25 3.29 -1.58
N ASP A 124 -10.15 4.26 -1.44
CA ASP A 124 -11.55 4.03 -1.04
C ASP A 124 -12.25 3.15 -2.08
N GLY A 125 -12.18 3.52 -3.36
CA GLY A 125 -12.79 2.72 -4.43
C GLY A 125 -12.16 1.34 -4.63
N ALA A 126 -10.90 1.16 -4.21
CA ALA A 126 -10.28 -0.17 -4.17
C ALA A 126 -10.79 -1.00 -2.99
N LEU A 127 -10.92 -0.40 -1.80
CA LEU A 127 -11.45 -1.05 -0.62
C LEU A 127 -12.90 -1.51 -0.82
N ASP A 128 -13.76 -0.64 -1.36
CA ASP A 128 -15.17 -0.97 -1.60
C ASP A 128 -15.29 -2.22 -2.49
N LYS A 129 -14.55 -2.27 -3.60
CA LYS A 129 -14.53 -3.43 -4.51
C LYS A 129 -14.03 -4.71 -3.84
N LEU A 130 -13.07 -4.60 -2.92
CA LEU A 130 -12.53 -5.75 -2.19
C LEU A 130 -13.50 -6.27 -1.13
N LEU A 131 -14.21 -5.37 -0.44
CA LEU A 131 -15.24 -5.73 0.53
C LEU A 131 -16.47 -6.34 -0.13
N ASP A 132 -16.82 -5.89 -1.34
CA ASP A 132 -17.91 -6.48 -2.13
C ASP A 132 -17.53 -7.87 -2.66
N ALA A 133 -16.27 -8.07 -3.09
CA ALA A 133 -15.78 -9.37 -3.56
C ALA A 133 -15.77 -10.44 -2.45
N GLY A 134 -15.50 -10.07 -1.19
CA GLY A 134 -15.50 -11.00 -0.06
C GLY A 134 -16.87 -11.36 0.53
N ARG A 135 -17.96 -10.85 -0.06
CA ARG A 135 -19.36 -11.17 0.31
C ARG A 135 -20.07 -12.09 -0.68
N GLY A 136 -19.38 -12.48 -1.77
CA GLY A 136 -19.87 -13.37 -2.82
C GLY A 136 -19.87 -14.84 -2.44
#